data_AF-A0A2D9C9A3-F1
#
_entry.id   AF-A0A2D9C9A3-F1
#
_cell.length_a   1.000
_cell.length_b   1.000
_cell.length_c   1.000
_cell.angle_alpha   90.00
_cell.angle_beta   90.00
_cell.angle_gamma   90.00
#
_symmetry.space_group_name_H-M   'P 1'
#
loop_
_entity.id
_entity.type
_entity.pdbx_description
1 polymer ?
#
loop_
_entity_poly.entity_id
_entity_poly.type
_entity_poly.pdbx_seq_one_letter_code
_entity_poly.pdbx_strand_id
1 'polypeptide(L)'
;MNNTDELRALSAKYDMHPDHFHKDPRGFVIMTRRGVEHLQAKIKAEVRFSTVAEYSDPKDGRYCIKAYAKCEIGRVETYGEASKSNNRNAYPIAMAEKRALSRAILKLAGFYTAGVYGEDEIEAE
;
A
#
# COMPACT_ATOMS: atom_id res chain seq x y z
N MET A 1 2.11 -16.98 16.18
CA MET A 1 0.85 -16.30 16.54
C MET A 1 -0.11 -16.48 15.38
N ASN A 2 -1.42 -16.40 15.58
CA ASN A 2 -2.35 -16.32 14.44
C ASN A 2 -2.38 -14.87 13.91
N ASN A 3 -2.84 -14.67 12.66
CA ASN A 3 -2.87 -13.35 12.03
C ASN A 3 -3.66 -12.30 12.84
N THR A 4 -4.68 -12.70 13.60
CA THR A 4 -5.48 -11.80 14.44
C THR A 4 -4.67 -11.24 15.60
N ASP A 5 -3.84 -12.06 16.23
CA ASP A 5 -2.98 -11.63 17.33
C ASP A 5 -1.86 -10.71 16.83
N GLU A 6 -1.28 -11.01 15.67
CA GLU A 6 -0.29 -10.14 15.02
C GLU A 6 -0.89 -8.77 14.64
N LEU A 7 -2.08 -8.76 14.04
CA LEU A 7 -2.77 -7.53 13.69
C LEU A 7 -3.08 -6.68 14.92
N ARG A 8 -3.49 -7.29 16.04
CA ARG A 8 -3.74 -6.59 17.31
C ARG A 8 -2.46 -5.98 17.85
N ALA A 9 -1.36 -6.73 17.85
CA ALA A 9 -0.05 -6.25 18.31
C ALA A 9 0.46 -5.08 17.46
N LEU A 10 0.37 -5.17 16.13
CA LEU A 10 0.77 -4.10 15.22
C LEU A 10 -0.14 -2.87 15.36
N SER A 11 -1.45 -3.07 15.47
CA SER A 11 -2.41 -1.98 15.66
C SER A 11 -2.14 -1.21 16.95
N ALA A 12 -1.85 -1.91 18.05
CA ALA A 12 -1.48 -1.27 19.31
C ALA A 12 -0.13 -0.53 19.21
N LYS A 13 0.87 -1.16 18.59
CA LYS A 13 2.22 -0.59 18.42
C LYS A 13 2.21 0.73 17.64
N TYR A 14 1.39 0.81 16.59
CA TYR A 14 1.35 1.96 15.69
C TYR A 14 0.14 2.87 15.91
N ASP A 15 -0.59 2.68 17.02
CA ASP A 15 -1.73 3.52 17.40
C ASP A 15 -2.76 3.61 16.27
N MET A 16 -3.14 2.45 15.73
CA MET A 16 -4.09 2.33 14.63
C MET A 16 -5.52 2.33 15.15
N HIS A 17 -6.41 3.04 14.46
CA HIS A 17 -7.84 3.09 14.78
C HIS A 17 -8.65 2.12 13.90
N PRO A 18 -9.84 1.69 14.36
CA PRO A 18 -10.73 0.83 13.58
C PRO A 18 -11.11 1.40 12.20
N ASP A 19 -11.24 2.72 12.05
CA ASP A 19 -11.56 3.38 10.77
C ASP A 19 -10.37 3.41 9.77
N HIS A 20 -9.17 3.00 10.22
CA HIS A 20 -8.04 2.74 9.34
C HIS A 20 -8.16 1.40 8.60
N PHE A 21 -9.19 0.59 8.90
CA PHE A 21 -9.41 -0.71 8.29
C PHE A 21 -10.86 -0.90 7.86
N HIS A 22 -11.07 -1.79 6.89
CA HIS A 22 -12.37 -2.39 6.62
C HIS A 22 -12.19 -3.87 6.28
N LYS A 23 -13.30 -4.62 6.32
CA LYS A 23 -13.33 -6.02 5.91
C LYS A 23 -13.83 -6.13 4.49
N ASP A 24 -13.06 -6.78 3.64
CA ASP A 24 -13.50 -7.16 2.29
C ASP A 24 -14.44 -8.38 2.38
N PRO A 25 -15.45 -8.51 1.49
CA PRO A 25 -16.36 -9.66 1.45
C PRO A 25 -15.66 -11.03 1.37
N ARG A 26 -14.45 -11.11 0.79
CA ARG A 26 -13.64 -12.33 0.70
C ARG A 26 -12.92 -12.68 2.01
N GLY A 27 -13.08 -11.87 3.06
CA GLY A 27 -12.51 -12.11 4.38
C GLY A 27 -11.15 -11.45 4.63
N PHE A 28 -10.66 -10.63 3.71
CA PHE A 28 -9.42 -9.88 3.90
C PHE A 28 -9.62 -8.67 4.82
N VAL A 29 -8.59 -8.34 5.59
CA VAL A 29 -8.51 -7.06 6.31
C VAL A 29 -7.80 -6.08 5.40
N ILE A 30 -8.48 -5.00 5.06
CA ILE A 30 -7.99 -3.97 4.14
C ILE A 30 -7.69 -2.70 4.93
N MET A 31 -6.47 -2.20 4.81
CA MET A 31 -6.08 -0.89 5.34
C MET A 31 -6.51 0.20 4.37
N THR A 32 -7.26 1.18 4.85
CA THR A 32 -7.73 2.32 4.05
C THR A 32 -6.56 3.24 3.69
N ARG A 33 -6.75 4.10 2.69
CA ARG A 33 -5.77 5.14 2.36
C ARG A 33 -5.38 5.98 3.57
N ARG A 34 -6.36 6.36 4.40
CA ARG A 34 -6.14 7.10 5.67
C ARG A 34 -5.28 6.30 6.64
N GLY A 35 -5.51 4.99 6.75
CA GLY A 35 -4.68 4.09 7.55
C GLY A 35 -3.23 4.04 7.08
N VAL A 36 -3.01 3.96 5.76
CA VAL A 36 -1.65 3.95 5.18
C VAL A 36 -0.91 5.27 5.48
N GLU A 37 -1.57 6.43 5.33
CA GLU A 37 -0.94 7.74 5.63
C GLU A 37 -0.62 7.91 7.11
N HIS A 38 -1.57 7.52 7.98
CA HIS A 38 -1.34 7.54 9.42
C HIS A 38 -0.13 6.68 9.78
N LEU A 39 -0.07 5.45 9.25
CA LEU A 39 1.03 4.54 9.51
C LEU A 39 2.36 5.06 8.96
N GLN A 40 2.38 5.63 7.76
CA GLN A 40 3.55 6.30 7.19
C GLN A 40 4.08 7.39 8.13
N ALA A 41 3.20 8.24 8.64
CA ALA A 41 3.56 9.31 9.57
C ALA A 41 4.10 8.74 10.89
N LYS A 42 3.46 7.69 11.45
CA LYS A 42 3.88 7.03 12.69
C LYS A 42 5.28 6.43 12.58
N ILE A 43 5.59 5.78 11.45
CA ILE A 43 6.92 5.20 11.23
C ILE A 43 7.93 6.21 10.67
N LYS A 44 7.52 7.47 10.44
CA LYS A 44 8.34 8.54 9.84
C LYS A 44 9.02 8.09 8.54
N ALA A 45 8.28 7.40 7.69
CA ALA A 45 8.82 6.91 6.42
C ALA A 45 8.91 8.01 5.38
N GLU A 46 10.13 8.21 4.88
CA GLU A 46 10.40 8.98 3.68
C GLU A 46 10.24 8.06 2.46
N VAL A 47 9.45 8.50 1.48
CA VAL A 47 9.18 7.74 0.26
C VAL A 47 9.56 8.57 -0.95
N ARG A 48 10.32 7.98 -1.87
CA ARG A 48 10.67 8.58 -3.16
C ARG A 48 10.11 7.72 -4.27
N PHE A 49 9.49 8.37 -5.24
CA PHE A 49 8.90 7.72 -6.40
C PHE A 49 9.74 7.98 -7.65
N SER A 50 9.76 6.99 -8.54
CA SER A 50 10.32 7.11 -9.88
C SER A 50 9.48 6.29 -10.85
N THR A 51 9.30 6.77 -12.07
CA THR A 51 8.67 6.00 -13.13
C THR A 51 9.62 4.92 -13.62
N VAL A 52 9.08 3.75 -13.95
CA VAL A 52 9.82 2.67 -14.61
C VAL A 52 9.43 2.68 -16.08
N ALA A 53 10.28 3.31 -16.91
CA ALA A 53 9.95 3.64 -18.29
C ALA A 53 9.67 2.37 -19.13
N GLU A 54 10.41 1.28 -18.89
CA GLU A 54 10.28 0.02 -19.62
C GLU A 54 8.92 -0.65 -19.41
N TYR A 55 8.24 -0.33 -18.31
CA TYR A 55 6.92 -0.85 -17.95
C TYR A 55 5.82 0.22 -18.02
N SER A 56 6.14 1.42 -18.49
CA SER A 56 5.20 2.55 -18.59
C SER A 56 4.99 2.97 -20.04
N ASP A 57 3.73 3.05 -20.47
CA ASP A 57 3.35 3.61 -21.76
C ASP A 57 2.16 4.57 -21.56
N PRO A 58 2.39 5.89 -21.58
CA PRO A 58 1.33 6.89 -21.45
C PRO A 58 0.24 6.80 -22.52
N LYS A 59 0.55 6.35 -23.74
CA LYS A 59 -0.44 6.22 -24.82
C LYS A 59 -1.45 5.11 -24.52
N ASP A 60 -0.97 4.05 -23.89
CA ASP A 60 -1.79 2.92 -23.46
C ASP A 60 -2.40 3.11 -22.06
N GLY A 61 -2.07 4.20 -21.38
CA GLY A 61 -2.51 4.46 -20.00
C GLY A 61 -1.91 3.46 -18.99
N ARG A 62 -0.74 2.89 -19.31
CA ARG A 62 -0.01 1.94 -18.47
C ARG A 62 1.10 2.66 -17.73
N TYR A 63 1.17 2.52 -16.41
CA TYR A 63 2.18 3.14 -15.57
C TYR A 63 2.71 2.13 -14.56
N CYS A 64 4.03 2.14 -14.36
CA CYS A 64 4.71 1.46 -13.28
C CYS A 64 5.53 2.48 -12.49
N ILE A 65 5.23 2.62 -11.20
CA ILE A 65 5.92 3.51 -10.28
C ILE A 65 6.72 2.66 -9.30
N LYS A 66 8.03 2.89 -9.24
CA LYS A 66 8.90 2.35 -8.20
C LYS A 66 8.85 3.28 -6.99
N ALA A 67 8.61 2.71 -5.82
CA ALA A 67 8.74 3.39 -4.53
C ALA A 67 9.99 2.87 -3.80
N TYR A 68 10.89 3.77 -3.45
CA TYR A 68 11.94 3.54 -2.46
C TYR A 68 11.49 4.20 -1.15
N ALA A 69 11.33 3.41 -0.09
CA ALA A 69 10.93 3.92 1.22
C ALA A 69 11.96 3.58 2.28
N LYS A 70 12.20 4.52 3.20
CA LYS A 70 13.16 4.38 4.31
C LYS A 70 12.62 5.00 5.59
N CYS A 71 12.84 4.33 6.71
CA CYS A 71 12.65 4.86 8.06
C CYS A 71 13.65 4.20 9.03
N GLU A 72 13.46 4.41 10.34
CA GLU A 72 14.26 3.76 11.39
C GLU A 72 14.14 2.22 11.38
N ILE A 73 13.00 1.69 10.92
CA ILE A 73 12.76 0.24 10.85
C ILE A 73 13.63 -0.41 9.75
N GLY A 74 13.93 0.32 8.68
CA GLY A 74 14.71 -0.20 7.56
C GLY A 74 14.41 0.51 6.25
N ARG A 75 14.64 -0.20 5.15
CA ARG A 75 14.38 0.26 3.78
C ARG A 75 13.72 -0.82 2.95
N VAL A 76 12.83 -0.42 2.05
CA VAL A 76 12.19 -1.31 1.08
C VAL A 76 12.15 -0.65 -0.30
N GLU A 77 12.17 -1.50 -1.32
CA GLU A 77 11.81 -1.11 -2.69
C GLU A 77 10.63 -1.94 -3.14
N THR A 78 9.68 -1.31 -3.82
CA THR A 78 8.50 -1.97 -4.36
C THR A 78 7.99 -1.22 -5.57
N TYR A 79 7.03 -1.82 -6.27
CA TYR A 79 6.36 -1.22 -7.40
C TYR A 79 4.88 -1.07 -7.12
N GLY A 80 4.26 -0.14 -7.82
CA GLY A 80 2.82 -0.05 -8.02
C GLY A 80 2.54 0.15 -9.50
N GLU A 81 1.59 -0.62 -10.01
CA GLU A 81 1.26 -0.65 -11.43
C GLU A 81 -0.21 -0.32 -11.64
N ALA A 82 -0.51 0.40 -12.70
CA ALA A 82 -1.87 0.60 -13.17
C ALA A 82 -1.92 0.52 -14.68
N SER A 83 -2.93 -0.16 -15.20
CA SER A 83 -3.24 -0.23 -16.63
C SER A 83 -4.74 -0.38 -16.81
N LYS A 84 -5.21 -0.30 -18.06
CA LYS A 84 -6.64 -0.49 -18.38
C LYS A 84 -7.20 -1.84 -17.90
N SER A 85 -6.36 -2.87 -17.71
CA SER A 85 -6.81 -4.19 -17.28
C SER A 85 -7.04 -4.30 -15.77
N ASN A 86 -6.47 -3.41 -14.95
CA ASN A 86 -6.49 -3.52 -13.48
C ASN A 86 -6.83 -2.20 -12.77
N ASN A 87 -7.26 -1.19 -13.53
CA ASN A 87 -7.62 0.12 -13.01
C ASN A 87 -8.74 0.75 -13.85
N ARG A 88 -9.85 1.08 -13.20
CA ARG A 88 -10.98 1.81 -13.79
C ARG A 88 -10.91 3.34 -13.55
N ASN A 89 -9.99 3.83 -12.72
CA ASN A 89 -9.85 5.26 -12.42
C ASN A 89 -9.25 6.03 -13.61
N ALA A 90 -9.74 7.25 -13.83
CA ALA A 90 -9.27 8.16 -14.90
C ALA A 90 -7.81 8.62 -14.75
N TYR A 91 -7.18 8.37 -13.59
CA TYR A 91 -5.83 8.83 -13.25
C TYR A 91 -4.90 7.63 -12.94
N PRO A 92 -4.49 6.84 -13.96
CA PRO A 92 -3.74 5.60 -13.75
C PRO A 92 -2.36 5.81 -13.13
N ILE A 93 -1.69 6.93 -13.42
CA ILE A 93 -0.39 7.26 -12.79
C ILE A 93 -0.54 7.48 -11.27
N ALA A 94 -1.57 8.19 -10.84
CA ALA A 94 -1.85 8.39 -9.42
C ALA A 94 -2.21 7.07 -8.72
N MET A 95 -2.92 6.17 -9.42
CA MET A 95 -3.20 4.82 -8.90
C MET A 95 -1.94 3.98 -8.73
N ALA A 96 -1.04 4.01 -9.72
CA ALA A 96 0.25 3.32 -9.64
C ALA A 96 1.08 3.85 -8.45
N GLU A 97 1.14 5.17 -8.25
CA GLU A 97 1.83 5.78 -7.09
C GLU A 97 1.21 5.33 -5.75
N LYS A 98 -0.12 5.41 -5.61
CA LYS A 98 -0.82 5.00 -4.39
C LYS A 98 -0.58 3.52 -4.05
N ARG A 99 -0.61 2.64 -5.05
CA ARG A 99 -0.27 1.21 -4.91
C ARG A 99 1.16 1.01 -4.43
N ALA A 100 2.11 1.74 -5.03
CA ALA A 100 3.52 1.67 -4.65
C ALA A 100 3.74 2.13 -3.20
N LEU A 101 3.06 3.22 -2.81
CA LEU A 101 3.10 3.74 -1.45
C LEU A 101 2.54 2.73 -0.44
N SER A 102 1.32 2.23 -0.65
CA SER A 102 0.69 1.24 0.22
C SER A 102 1.63 0.06 0.46
N ARG A 103 2.13 -0.55 -0.61
CA ARG A 103 3.05 -1.69 -0.53
C ARG A 103 4.31 -1.38 0.26
N ALA A 104 4.87 -0.18 0.10
CA ALA A 104 6.09 0.20 0.80
C ALA A 104 5.85 0.32 2.32
N ILE A 105 4.77 1.01 2.71
CA ILE A 105 4.44 1.26 4.12
C ILE A 105 4.04 -0.03 4.82
N LEU A 106 3.19 -0.86 4.21
CA LEU A 106 2.76 -2.14 4.79
C LEU A 106 3.94 -3.12 4.93
N LYS A 107 4.88 -3.16 3.96
CA LYS A 107 6.11 -3.95 4.07
C LYS A 107 6.99 -3.48 5.23
N LEU A 108 7.25 -2.17 5.34
CA LEU A 108 8.10 -1.62 6.40
C LEU A 108 7.53 -1.87 7.79
N ALA A 109 6.22 -1.71 7.96
CA ALA A 109 5.56 -1.85 9.25
C ALA A 109 5.17 -3.30 9.60
N GLY A 110 5.34 -4.25 8.68
CA GLY A 110 5.07 -5.68 8.90
C GLY A 110 3.60 -6.09 8.76
N PHE A 111 2.71 -5.20 8.29
CA PHE A 111 1.27 -5.49 8.21
C PHE A 111 0.92 -6.63 7.23
N TYR A 112 1.75 -6.89 6.23
CA TYR A 112 1.57 -8.05 5.35
C TYR A 112 1.72 -9.39 6.07
N THR A 113 2.55 -9.49 7.11
CA THR A 113 2.68 -10.76 7.86
C THR A 113 1.39 -11.08 8.62
N ALA A 114 0.68 -10.04 9.04
CA ALA A 114 -0.64 -10.14 9.67
C ALA A 114 -1.80 -10.31 8.65
N GLY A 115 -1.51 -10.47 7.35
CA GLY A 115 -2.52 -10.69 6.31
C GLY A 115 -3.35 -9.45 5.96
N VAL A 116 -2.81 -8.25 6.20
CA VAL A 116 -3.44 -6.98 5.80
C VAL A 116 -2.99 -6.57 4.41
N TYR A 117 -3.93 -6.10 3.59
CA TYR A 117 -3.68 -5.53 2.26
C TYR A 117 -4.08 -4.05 2.24
N GLY A 118 -3.49 -3.25 1.35
CA GLY A 118 -3.96 -1.88 1.13
C GLY A 118 -5.18 -1.81 0.23
N GLU A 119 -6.04 -0.84 0.49
CA GLU A 119 -7.23 -0.53 -0.32
C GLU A 119 -6.89 -0.31 -1.80
N ASP A 120 -5.79 0.40 -2.09
CA ASP A 120 -5.38 0.68 -3.46
C ASP A 120 -4.88 -0.56 -4.23
N GLU A 121 -4.59 -1.66 -3.53
CA GLU A 121 -4.06 -2.90 -4.11
C GLU A 121 -5.12 -3.93 -4.47
N ILE A 122 -6.35 -3.71 -4.01
CA ILE A 122 -7.46 -4.61 -4.22
C ILE A 122 -8.39 -4.03 -5.29
N GLU A 123 -8.74 -4.86 -6.26
CA GLU A 123 -9.82 -4.52 -7.18
C GLU A 123 -11.15 -4.60 -6.43
N ALA A 124 -11.90 -3.50 -6.43
CA ALA A 124 -13.31 -3.54 -6.11
C ALA A 124 -14.03 -4.30 -7.24
N GLU A 125 -14.82 -5.30 -6.89
CA GLU A 125 -15.71 -5.99 -7.84
C GLU A 125 -16.73 -4.99 -8.44
#